data_AF-A0A451BNI7-F1
#
_entry.id   AF-A0A451BNI7-F1
#
_cell.length_a   1.000
_cell.length_b   1.000
_cell.length_c   1.000
_cell.angle_alpha   90.00
_cell.angle_beta   90.00
_cell.angle_gamma   90.00
#
_symmetry.space_group_name_H-M   'P 1'
#
loop_
_entity.id
_entity.type
_entity.pdbx_description
1 polymer ?
#
loop_
_entity_poly.entity_id
_entity_poly.type
_entity_poly.pdbx_seq_one_letter_code
_entity_poly.pdbx_strand_id
1 'polypeptide(L)'
;MRGVVSAKFLPCRSFNINKRGLYVMKQNQLNRITEFVCEIADGYVRLIPGGYPIVHYACGLFHFMFGANDGNAERQKRIDAVPEATREETAREEVAKERNDPRKEVAEEMDGLPQARSLAFVEKVSVNELPAEHRCWTGNDANKRNYHGRVPAGENPVYLELHWKKSRNAPRQLVGGFILDVTALEKEGYLVESGGGDIRVRFVRESDGCVYMGRGIDKRIPIGTVSA
;
A
#
# COMPACT_ATOMS: atom_id res chain seq x y z
N MET A 1 43.61 50.16 -44.01
CA MET A 1 42.83 49.15 -44.76
C MET A 1 42.39 48.07 -43.78
N ARG A 2 41.12 48.06 -43.35
CA ARG A 2 40.56 47.03 -42.45
C ARG A 2 39.64 46.13 -43.29
N GLY A 3 39.99 44.85 -43.41
CA GLY A 3 39.21 43.86 -44.15
C GLY A 3 38.08 43.31 -43.28
N VAL A 4 36.85 43.40 -43.78
CA VAL A 4 35.66 42.80 -43.17
C VAL A 4 35.44 41.43 -43.82
N VAL A 5 35.61 40.34 -43.06
CA VAL A 5 35.34 38.98 -43.54
C VAL A 5 33.92 38.60 -43.15
N SER A 6 33.05 38.51 -44.15
CA SER A 6 31.64 38.14 -44.01
C SER A 6 31.49 36.62 -44.02
N ALA A 7 31.20 36.01 -42.88
CA ALA A 7 30.89 34.59 -42.77
C ALA A 7 29.41 34.33 -43.15
N LYS A 8 29.18 33.56 -44.21
CA LYS A 8 27.86 33.09 -44.63
C LYS A 8 27.44 31.91 -43.76
N PHE A 9 26.36 32.07 -43.00
CA PHE A 9 25.69 31.00 -42.26
C PHE A 9 24.89 30.12 -43.23
N LEU A 10 25.17 28.81 -43.24
CA LEU A 10 24.34 27.81 -43.92
C LEU A 10 23.27 27.29 -42.96
N PRO A 11 22.04 27.00 -43.44
CA PRO A 11 20.96 26.50 -42.59
C PRO A 11 21.19 25.03 -42.21
N CYS A 12 21.12 24.75 -40.91
CA CYS A 12 21.12 23.40 -40.35
C CYS A 12 19.87 22.62 -40.78
N ARG A 13 20.05 21.56 -41.57
CA ARG A 13 19.02 20.52 -41.79
C ARG A 13 18.90 19.66 -40.52
N SER A 14 17.77 19.76 -39.84
CA SER A 14 17.41 18.90 -38.71
C SER A 14 17.14 17.47 -39.18
N PHE A 15 18.03 16.54 -38.86
CA PHE A 15 17.79 15.09 -39.00
C PHE A 15 16.92 14.60 -37.84
N ASN A 16 15.71 14.16 -38.14
CA ASN A 16 14.79 13.59 -37.16
C ASN A 16 15.13 12.10 -36.98
N ILE A 17 16.01 11.79 -36.03
CA ILE A 17 16.38 10.41 -35.69
C ILE A 17 15.33 9.85 -34.73
N ASN A 18 14.65 8.79 -35.17
CA ASN A 18 13.64 8.06 -34.43
C ASN A 18 14.25 7.36 -33.19
N LYS A 19 14.15 7.98 -32.01
CA LYS A 19 14.79 7.55 -30.75
C LYS A 19 14.21 6.26 -30.12
N ARG A 20 13.18 5.64 -30.70
CA ARG A 20 12.53 4.46 -30.09
C ARG A 20 13.27 3.13 -30.30
N GLY A 21 14.18 3.04 -31.28
CA GLY A 21 14.93 1.80 -31.56
C GLY A 21 16.21 1.60 -30.72
N LEU A 22 16.79 2.69 -30.19
CA LEU A 22 18.10 2.62 -29.51
C LEU A 22 18.03 2.19 -28.05
N TYR A 23 16.85 2.23 -27.44
CA TYR A 23 16.66 1.89 -26.02
C TYR A 23 16.54 0.37 -25.80
N VAL A 24 15.89 -0.34 -26.73
CA VAL A 24 15.64 -1.79 -26.62
C VAL A 24 16.93 -2.61 -26.76
N MET A 25 17.88 -2.15 -27.57
CA MET A 25 19.12 -2.90 -27.82
C MET A 25 20.13 -2.82 -26.66
N LYS A 26 20.05 -1.78 -25.82
CA LYS A 26 20.87 -1.66 -24.61
C LYS A 26 20.38 -2.57 -23.48
N GLN A 27 19.08 -2.76 -23.37
CA GLN A 27 18.49 -3.60 -22.32
C GLN A 27 18.89 -5.08 -22.46
N ASN A 28 18.89 -5.61 -23.69
CA ASN A 28 19.29 -7.01 -23.94
C ASN A 28 20.78 -7.29 -23.65
N GLN A 29 21.66 -6.29 -23.81
CA GLN A 29 23.08 -6.42 -23.46
C GLN A 29 23.27 -6.44 -21.95
N LEU A 30 22.52 -5.60 -21.21
CA LEU A 30 22.52 -5.59 -19.75
C LEU A 30 22.01 -6.92 -19.16
N ASN A 31 20.96 -7.50 -19.74
CA ASN A 31 20.42 -8.79 -19.29
C ASN A 31 21.45 -9.92 -19.50
N ARG A 32 22.11 -9.98 -20.67
CA ARG A 32 23.17 -10.98 -20.93
C ARG A 32 24.37 -10.86 -20.00
N ILE A 33 24.80 -9.63 -19.68
CA ILE A 33 25.89 -9.42 -18.72
C ILE A 33 25.47 -9.87 -17.32
N THR A 34 24.23 -9.61 -16.93
CA THR A 34 23.71 -10.00 -15.62
C THR A 34 23.63 -11.52 -15.50
N GLU A 35 23.09 -12.22 -16.50
CA GLU A 35 23.06 -13.69 -16.53
C GLU A 35 24.47 -14.29 -16.43
N PHE A 36 25.43 -13.76 -17.20
CA PHE A 36 26.82 -14.24 -17.17
C PHE A 36 27.49 -14.05 -15.79
N VAL A 37 27.26 -12.92 -15.13
CA VAL A 37 27.81 -12.65 -13.79
C VAL A 37 27.17 -13.58 -12.75
N CYS A 38 25.88 -13.86 -12.86
CA CYS A 38 25.19 -14.81 -11.98
C CYS A 38 25.72 -16.25 -12.15
N GLU A 39 25.93 -16.72 -13.39
CA GLU A 39 26.48 -18.07 -13.64
C GLU A 39 27.89 -18.24 -13.07
N ILE A 40 28.74 -17.20 -13.20
CA ILE A 40 30.08 -17.21 -12.61
C ILE A 40 29.97 -17.27 -11.07
N ALA A 41 29.13 -16.43 -10.47
CA ALA A 41 28.97 -16.38 -9.02
C ALA A 41 28.51 -17.73 -8.44
N ASP A 42 27.56 -18.40 -9.10
CA ASP A 42 27.07 -19.71 -8.70
C ASP A 42 28.15 -20.80 -8.76
N GLY A 43 29.05 -20.72 -9.75
CA GLY A 43 30.21 -21.62 -9.86
C GLY A 43 31.17 -21.46 -8.67
N TYR A 44 31.47 -20.22 -8.27
CA TYR A 44 32.38 -19.94 -7.15
C TYR A 44 31.77 -20.30 -5.79
N VAL A 45 30.46 -20.11 -5.58
CA VAL A 45 29.78 -20.48 -4.33
C VAL A 45 29.85 -21.99 -4.08
N ARG A 46 29.83 -22.82 -5.14
CA ARG A 46 29.92 -24.28 -5.03
C ARG A 46 31.33 -24.81 -4.74
N LEU A 47 32.38 -23.99 -4.94
CA LEU A 47 33.78 -24.38 -4.77
C LEU A 47 34.33 -24.12 -3.36
N ILE A 48 33.54 -23.54 -2.44
CA ILE A 48 33.96 -23.26 -1.07
C ILE A 48 33.26 -24.25 -0.11
N PRO A 49 33.92 -25.35 0.29
CA PRO A 49 33.38 -26.24 1.30
C PRO A 49 33.52 -25.59 2.68
N GLY A 50 32.38 -25.32 3.33
CA GLY A 50 32.31 -24.62 4.62
C GLY A 50 31.70 -23.23 4.45
N GLY A 51 30.36 -23.18 4.47
CA GLY A 51 29.58 -21.97 4.20
C GLY A 51 29.80 -20.86 5.22
N TYR A 52 30.43 -19.77 4.79
CA TYR A 52 30.49 -18.54 5.57
C TYR A 52 29.20 -17.73 5.37
N PRO A 53 28.48 -17.37 6.44
CA PRO A 53 27.18 -16.67 6.37
C PRO A 53 27.25 -15.28 5.70
N ILE A 54 28.45 -14.72 5.59
CA ILE A 54 28.70 -13.42 4.95
C ILE A 54 28.44 -13.48 3.43
N VAL A 55 28.72 -14.61 2.78
CA VAL A 55 28.55 -14.75 1.31
C VAL A 55 27.06 -14.84 0.95
N HIS A 56 26.26 -15.53 1.78
CA HIS A 56 24.81 -15.57 1.60
C HIS A 56 24.16 -14.19 1.78
N TYR A 57 24.67 -13.37 2.70
CA TYR A 57 24.15 -12.02 2.93
C TYR A 57 24.43 -11.08 1.74
N ALA A 58 25.62 -11.19 1.13
CA ALA A 58 25.99 -10.41 -0.04
C ALA A 58 25.15 -10.80 -1.28
N CYS A 59 24.88 -12.10 -1.47
CA CYS A 59 24.07 -12.59 -2.58
C CYS A 59 22.59 -12.15 -2.47
N GLY A 60 22.02 -12.19 -1.26
CA GLY A 60 20.67 -11.68 -1.00
C GLY A 60 20.52 -10.17 -1.25
N LEU A 61 21.55 -9.38 -0.93
CA LEU A 61 21.55 -7.94 -1.19
C LEU A 61 21.59 -7.63 -2.70
N PHE A 62 22.30 -8.45 -3.48
CA PHE A 62 22.37 -8.31 -4.94
C PHE A 62 21.03 -8.62 -5.62
N HIS A 63 20.35 -9.70 -5.23
CA HIS A 63 19.01 -10.01 -5.75
C HIS A 63 17.97 -8.93 -5.41
N PHE A 64 18.07 -8.31 -4.23
CA PHE A 64 17.17 -7.22 -3.84
C PHE A 64 17.39 -5.94 -4.67
N MET A 65 18.64 -5.64 -5.04
CA MET A 65 18.98 -4.42 -5.79
C MET A 65 18.64 -4.52 -7.28
N PHE A 66 18.64 -5.72 -7.86
CA PHE A 66 18.48 -5.91 -9.32
C PHE A 66 17.22 -6.69 -9.74
N GLY A 67 16.50 -7.34 -8.83
CA GLY A 67 15.34 -8.19 -9.14
C GLY A 67 13.99 -7.49 -9.33
N ALA A 68 13.93 -6.16 -9.38
CA ALA A 68 12.67 -5.42 -9.43
C ALA A 68 12.50 -4.66 -10.75
N ASN A 69 12.36 -5.35 -11.89
CA ASN A 69 11.91 -4.66 -13.09
C ASN A 69 11.22 -5.49 -14.20
N ASP A 70 10.48 -6.55 -13.88
CA ASP A 70 9.61 -7.21 -14.87
C ASP A 70 8.19 -7.34 -14.31
N GLY A 71 7.29 -6.44 -14.71
CA GLY A 71 5.88 -6.61 -14.36
C GLY A 71 4.97 -5.39 -14.48
N ASN A 72 5.20 -4.45 -15.42
CA ASN A 72 4.26 -3.34 -15.58
C ASN A 72 4.11 -2.79 -17.01
N ALA A 73 4.15 -3.65 -18.03
CA ALA A 73 4.04 -3.22 -19.44
C ALA A 73 2.73 -3.63 -20.17
N GLU A 74 1.79 -4.35 -19.55
CA GLU A 74 0.74 -5.04 -20.34
C GLU A 74 -0.73 -4.79 -19.96
N ARG A 75 -1.05 -3.76 -19.16
CA ARG A 75 -2.46 -3.48 -18.76
C ARG A 75 -3.17 -2.28 -19.41
N GLN A 76 -2.55 -1.58 -20.37
CA GLN A 76 -3.12 -0.36 -20.97
C GLN A 76 -3.73 -0.53 -22.37
N LYS A 77 -4.39 -1.65 -22.68
CA LYS A 77 -4.98 -1.89 -24.03
C LYS A 77 -6.37 -2.53 -24.10
N ARG A 78 -7.19 -2.48 -23.04
CA ARG A 78 -8.57 -3.00 -23.07
C ARG A 78 -9.60 -2.10 -22.40
N ILE A 79 -9.65 -0.83 -22.79
CA ILE A 79 -10.83 0.02 -22.54
C ILE A 79 -11.04 0.86 -23.79
N ASP A 80 -11.56 0.25 -24.85
CA ASP A 80 -12.13 0.91 -26.04
C ASP A 80 -12.87 -0.17 -26.86
N ALA A 81 -14.10 -0.50 -26.46
CA ALA A 81 -15.11 -1.14 -27.30
C ALA A 81 -16.41 -1.29 -26.48
N VAL A 82 -17.21 -0.23 -26.46
CA VAL A 82 -18.62 -0.27 -26.06
C VAL A 82 -19.45 -0.45 -27.34
N PRO A 83 -20.27 -1.50 -27.49
CA PRO A 83 -21.34 -1.51 -28.46
C PRO A 83 -22.65 -1.02 -27.84
N GLU A 84 -23.20 0.02 -28.46
CA GLU A 84 -24.61 0.42 -28.49
C GLU A 84 -25.52 -0.71 -29.02
N ALA A 85 -26.69 -0.87 -28.39
CA ALA A 85 -27.96 -1.45 -28.88
C ALA A 85 -28.75 -1.98 -27.66
N THR A 86 -30.06 -1.82 -27.45
CA THR A 86 -31.20 -1.29 -28.21
C THR A 86 -32.39 -1.19 -27.22
N ARG A 87 -33.28 -0.23 -27.50
CA ARG A 87 -34.71 -0.08 -27.11
C ARG A 87 -35.47 -1.42 -26.92
N GLU A 88 -36.57 -1.59 -26.20
CA GLU A 88 -37.85 -0.86 -26.11
C GLU A 88 -38.66 -1.60 -24.99
N GLU A 89 -39.30 -0.90 -24.05
CA GLU A 89 -40.76 -0.72 -23.96
C GLU A 89 -41.55 -1.96 -23.49
N THR A 90 -42.22 -1.89 -22.32
CA THR A 90 -43.67 -2.20 -22.18
C THR A 90 -44.18 -1.67 -20.83
N ALA A 91 -45.35 -1.04 -20.87
CA ALA A 91 -46.05 -0.35 -19.81
C ALA A 91 -47.08 -1.23 -19.04
N ARG A 92 -47.67 -0.62 -18.00
CA ARG A 92 -48.89 -1.00 -17.22
C ARG A 92 -48.64 -2.04 -16.11
N GLU A 93 -49.26 -1.99 -14.93
CA GLU A 93 -50.56 -1.43 -14.54
C GLU A 93 -50.64 -1.25 -13.00
N GLU A 94 -51.54 -0.38 -12.58
CA GLU A 94 -51.88 0.02 -11.21
C GLU A 94 -52.57 -1.08 -10.38
N VAL A 95 -52.72 -0.81 -9.06
CA VAL A 95 -53.96 -0.94 -8.23
C VAL A 95 -53.78 -1.70 -6.89
N ALA A 96 -53.90 -0.90 -5.82
CA ALA A 96 -54.45 -1.18 -4.47
C ALA A 96 -53.70 -2.21 -3.57
N LYS A 97 -53.75 -2.15 -2.23
CA LYS A 97 -54.79 -1.62 -1.36
C LYS A 97 -54.22 -1.41 0.04
N GLU A 98 -54.49 -0.23 0.55
CA GLU A 98 -54.47 0.19 1.95
C GLU A 98 -55.24 -0.81 2.86
N ARG A 99 -54.59 -1.23 3.96
CA ARG A 99 -55.30 -1.69 5.16
C ARG A 99 -54.48 -1.29 6.39
N ASN A 100 -54.87 -0.15 6.94
CA ASN A 100 -54.62 0.21 8.33
C ASN A 100 -55.39 -0.77 9.23
N ASP A 101 -54.71 -1.41 10.17
CA ASP A 101 -55.34 -2.02 11.33
C ASP A 101 -54.68 -1.43 12.59
N PRO A 102 -55.45 -0.80 13.50
CA PRO A 102 -54.93 -0.26 14.73
C PRO A 102 -54.88 -1.34 15.80
N ARG A 103 -54.01 -1.12 16.80
CA ARG A 103 -54.11 -1.64 18.18
C ARG A 103 -53.40 -2.98 18.47
N LYS A 104 -52.18 -2.88 19.00
CA LYS A 104 -51.94 -3.25 20.41
C LYS A 104 -50.64 -2.64 20.92
N GLU A 105 -50.79 -1.62 21.75
CA GLU A 105 -49.80 -1.26 22.77
C GLU A 105 -49.65 -2.46 23.71
N VAL A 106 -48.50 -3.13 23.63
CA VAL A 106 -47.94 -3.83 24.77
C VAL A 106 -46.49 -3.36 24.84
N ALA A 107 -46.30 -2.33 25.65
CA ALA A 107 -44.98 -1.91 26.10
C ALA A 107 -44.45 -3.01 27.02
N GLU A 108 -43.76 -4.00 26.43
CA GLU A 108 -42.77 -4.76 27.17
C GLU A 108 -41.39 -4.24 26.79
N GLU A 109 -40.83 -3.56 27.78
CA GLU A 109 -39.47 -3.10 27.97
C GLU A 109 -38.51 -4.29 27.90
N MET A 110 -38.24 -4.78 26.69
CA MET A 110 -37.10 -5.67 26.43
C MET A 110 -35.86 -4.83 26.17
N ASP A 111 -35.28 -4.39 27.28
CA ASP A 111 -33.92 -3.87 27.37
C ASP A 111 -32.92 -4.91 26.82
N GLY A 112 -32.05 -4.48 25.91
CA GLY A 112 -30.86 -5.22 25.53
C GLY A 112 -30.95 -6.21 24.36
N LEU A 113 -31.57 -5.85 23.22
CA LEU A 113 -31.09 -6.41 21.95
C LEU A 113 -29.59 -6.09 21.85
N PRO A 114 -28.70 -7.09 21.65
CA PRO A 114 -27.27 -6.84 21.53
C PRO A 114 -27.11 -5.91 20.34
N GLN A 115 -26.80 -4.64 20.63
CA GLN A 115 -26.39 -3.67 19.62
C GLN A 115 -25.43 -4.43 18.72
N ALA A 116 -25.73 -4.47 17.43
CA ALA A 116 -24.83 -5.00 16.42
C ALA A 116 -23.54 -4.22 16.56
N ARG A 117 -22.66 -4.68 17.46
CA ARG A 117 -21.33 -4.14 17.66
C ARG A 117 -20.74 -4.30 16.29
N SER A 118 -20.55 -3.16 15.63
CA SER A 118 -19.84 -3.14 14.37
C SER A 118 -18.63 -4.04 14.58
N LEU A 119 -18.41 -4.98 13.67
CA LEU A 119 -17.24 -5.86 13.67
C LEU A 119 -15.99 -5.01 13.34
N ALA A 120 -15.83 -3.90 14.05
CA ALA A 120 -14.78 -2.94 13.89
C ALA A 120 -13.59 -3.53 14.63
N PHE A 121 -12.77 -4.27 13.89
CA PHE A 121 -11.47 -4.77 14.34
C PHE A 121 -10.53 -3.67 14.86
N VAL A 122 -10.87 -2.41 14.56
CA VAL A 122 -10.23 -1.20 15.01
C VAL A 122 -11.30 -0.27 15.55
N GLU A 123 -11.25 0.00 16.83
CA GLU A 123 -12.07 1.02 17.47
C GLU A 123 -11.23 2.29 17.64
N LYS A 124 -11.75 3.43 17.19
CA LYS A 124 -11.11 4.73 17.39
C LYS A 124 -11.67 5.35 18.66
N VAL A 125 -10.79 5.66 19.61
CA VAL A 125 -11.14 6.20 20.93
C VAL A 125 -10.41 7.52 21.18
N SER A 126 -10.87 8.30 22.15
CA SER A 126 -10.13 9.49 22.55
C SER A 126 -8.84 9.09 23.29
N VAL A 127 -7.77 9.89 23.19
CA VAL A 127 -6.49 9.56 23.85
C VAL A 127 -6.64 9.50 25.38
N ASN A 128 -7.61 10.24 25.93
CA ASN A 128 -7.90 10.24 27.36
C ASN A 128 -8.63 8.98 27.85
N GLU A 129 -9.25 8.22 26.94
CA GLU A 129 -9.90 6.94 27.23
C GLU A 129 -8.92 5.76 27.19
N LEU A 130 -7.71 5.95 26.64
CA LEU A 130 -6.70 4.92 26.65
C LEU A 130 -6.19 4.67 28.09
N PRO A 131 -5.86 3.41 28.44
CA PRO A 131 -5.24 3.11 29.71
C PRO A 131 -3.90 3.84 29.85
N ALA A 132 -3.46 4.10 31.08
CA ALA A 132 -2.17 4.76 31.34
C ALA A 132 -1.00 4.00 30.69
N GLU A 133 -1.08 2.67 30.66
CA GLU A 133 -0.17 1.79 29.95
C GLU A 133 -0.74 1.49 28.55
N HIS A 134 -0.39 2.30 27.57
CA HIS A 134 -0.67 2.06 26.16
C HIS A 134 0.59 2.23 25.32
N ARG A 135 0.59 1.65 24.12
CA ARG A 135 1.72 1.78 23.19
C ARG A 135 1.64 3.13 22.50
N CYS A 136 2.76 3.84 22.42
CA CYS A 136 2.86 5.09 21.66
C CYS A 136 3.75 4.89 20.44
N TRP A 137 3.18 4.90 19.24
CA TRP A 137 3.90 4.74 17.98
C TRP A 137 3.98 6.04 17.20
N THR A 138 5.09 6.25 16.49
CA THR A 138 5.29 7.43 15.65
C THR A 138 5.77 7.02 14.26
N GLY A 139 4.90 7.17 13.27
CA GLY A 139 5.26 7.04 11.86
C GLY A 139 5.99 8.27 11.33
N ASN A 140 6.73 8.10 10.24
CA ASN A 140 7.48 9.17 9.60
C ASN A 140 7.50 9.02 8.08
N ASP A 141 7.17 10.08 7.36
CA ASP A 141 7.20 10.10 5.89
C ASP A 141 8.59 9.88 5.31
N ALA A 142 9.65 10.25 6.04
CA ALA A 142 11.03 10.01 5.63
C ALA A 142 11.34 8.52 5.43
N ASN A 143 10.58 7.62 6.09
CA ASN A 143 10.73 6.17 5.94
C ASN A 143 9.74 5.60 4.92
N LYS A 144 9.74 6.16 3.69
CA LYS A 144 8.86 5.73 2.60
C LYS A 144 7.36 5.77 2.99
N ARG A 145 6.98 6.67 3.91
CA ARG A 145 5.60 6.79 4.44
C ARG A 145 5.03 5.50 5.07
N ASN A 146 5.90 4.62 5.56
CA ASN A 146 5.50 3.37 6.20
C ASN A 146 6.02 3.33 7.65
N TYR A 147 5.22 2.76 8.54
CA TYR A 147 5.63 2.40 9.89
C TYR A 147 5.28 0.95 10.18
N HIS A 148 6.13 0.28 10.95
CA HIS A 148 5.94 -1.10 11.37
C HIS A 148 6.03 -1.19 12.89
N GLY A 149 4.93 -1.55 13.52
CA GLY A 149 4.87 -1.95 14.91
C GLY A 149 4.96 -3.48 15.03
N ARG A 150 5.44 -3.96 16.17
CA ARG A 150 5.39 -5.37 16.55
C ARG A 150 4.54 -5.50 17.80
N VAL A 151 3.71 -6.52 17.82
CA VAL A 151 2.85 -6.90 18.94
C VAL A 151 3.13 -8.38 19.22
N PRO A 152 3.46 -8.79 20.45
CA PRO A 152 3.56 -10.20 20.81
C PRO A 152 2.29 -10.98 20.46
N ALA A 153 2.43 -12.19 19.90
CA ALA A 153 1.30 -13.08 19.66
C ALA A 153 0.63 -13.42 21.00
N GLY A 154 -0.67 -13.12 21.11
CA GLY A 154 -1.45 -13.29 22.33
C GLY A 154 -1.78 -11.99 23.09
N GLU A 155 -1.14 -10.86 22.75
CA GLU A 155 -1.54 -9.54 23.28
C GLU A 155 -2.82 -9.08 22.55
N ASN A 156 -3.97 -9.15 23.22
CA ASN A 156 -5.26 -8.70 22.69
C ASN A 156 -6.20 -8.28 23.84
N PRO A 157 -6.88 -7.11 23.78
CA PRO A 157 -6.75 -6.04 22.78
C PRO A 157 -5.44 -5.25 22.93
N VAL A 158 -5.03 -4.56 21.87
CA VAL A 158 -3.90 -3.62 21.91
C VAL A 158 -4.39 -2.19 21.94
N TYR A 159 -3.97 -1.47 22.99
CA TYR A 159 -4.21 -0.03 23.13
C TYR A 159 -3.04 0.75 22.51
N LEU A 160 -3.35 1.60 21.54
CA LEU A 160 -2.37 2.29 20.71
C LEU A 160 -2.68 3.78 20.57
N GLU A 161 -1.72 4.63 20.88
CA GLU A 161 -1.69 6.03 20.48
C GLU A 161 -0.76 6.20 19.26
N LEU A 162 -1.33 6.62 18.13
CA LEU A 162 -0.57 6.78 16.89
C LEU A 162 -0.30 8.26 16.59
N HIS A 163 0.98 8.54 16.34
CA HIS A 163 1.47 9.82 15.86
C HIS A 163 2.11 9.70 14.48
N TRP A 164 2.22 10.83 13.78
CA TRP A 164 2.89 10.92 12.50
C TRP A 164 3.77 12.16 12.41
N LYS A 165 4.91 12.03 11.73
CA LYS A 165 5.81 13.13 11.37
C LYS A 165 5.96 13.24 9.87
N LYS A 166 5.82 14.46 9.32
CA LYS A 166 6.06 14.75 7.90
C LYS A 166 7.54 14.64 7.50
N SER A 167 8.45 14.85 8.44
CA SER A 167 9.90 14.70 8.22
C SER A 167 10.58 14.40 9.56
N ARG A 168 11.88 14.08 9.54
CA ARG A 168 12.67 13.81 10.75
C ARG A 168 12.56 14.93 11.81
N ASN A 169 12.52 16.19 11.36
CA ASN A 169 12.50 17.37 12.22
C ASN A 169 11.10 17.99 12.37
N ALA A 170 10.09 17.44 11.70
CA ALA A 170 8.72 17.94 11.84
C ALA A 170 8.16 17.64 13.24
N PRO A 171 7.25 18.50 13.76
CA PRO A 171 6.51 18.19 14.97
C PRO A 171 5.70 16.90 14.81
N ARG A 172 5.47 16.20 15.93
CA ARG A 172 4.58 15.03 15.98
C ARG A 172 3.14 15.53 15.84
N GLN A 173 2.40 14.99 14.89
CA GLN A 173 0.97 15.19 14.77
C GLN A 173 0.25 13.94 15.29
N LEU A 174 -0.77 14.14 16.12
CA LEU A 174 -1.61 13.05 16.62
C LEU A 174 -2.55 12.57 15.51
N VAL A 175 -2.57 11.26 15.26
CA VAL A 175 -3.53 10.61 14.36
C VAL A 175 -4.79 10.19 15.13
N GLY A 176 -4.60 9.64 16.33
CA GLY A 176 -5.67 9.23 17.23
C GLY A 176 -5.25 8.14 18.23
N GLY A 177 -6.16 7.81 19.14
CA GLY A 177 -6.11 6.62 19.98
C GLY A 177 -6.92 5.49 19.36
N PHE A 178 -6.44 4.26 19.49
CA PHE A 178 -7.03 3.08 18.87
C PHE A 178 -7.00 1.89 19.82
N ILE A 179 -8.07 1.10 19.80
CA ILE A 179 -8.14 -0.24 20.39
C ILE A 179 -8.19 -1.23 19.23
N LEU A 180 -7.19 -2.10 19.16
CA LEU A 180 -7.04 -3.08 18.08
C LEU A 180 -7.38 -4.47 18.58
N ASP A 181 -8.30 -5.15 17.90
CA ASP A 181 -8.48 -6.59 18.05
C ASP A 181 -7.51 -7.31 17.10
N VAL A 182 -6.30 -7.57 17.60
CA VAL A 182 -5.20 -8.12 16.81
C VAL A 182 -5.53 -9.52 16.32
N THR A 183 -6.19 -10.33 17.15
CA THR A 183 -6.61 -11.69 16.80
C THR A 183 -7.61 -11.68 15.65
N ALA A 184 -8.60 -10.78 15.69
CA ALA A 184 -9.56 -10.66 14.61
C ALA A 184 -8.94 -10.09 13.32
N LEU A 185 -8.07 -9.08 13.44
CA LEU A 185 -7.34 -8.52 12.30
C LEU A 185 -6.44 -9.55 11.61
N GLU A 186 -5.77 -10.41 12.38
CA GLU A 186 -4.94 -11.50 11.88
C GLU A 186 -5.78 -12.58 11.19
N LYS A 187 -6.86 -13.03 11.86
CA LYS A 187 -7.79 -14.04 11.30
C LYS A 187 -8.38 -13.57 9.97
N GLU A 188 -8.73 -12.29 9.89
CA GLU A 188 -9.21 -11.68 8.66
C GLU A 188 -8.08 -11.40 7.67
N GLY A 189 -6.81 -11.56 8.00
CA GLY A 189 -5.68 -11.41 7.08
C GLY A 189 -5.25 -9.96 6.80
N TYR A 190 -5.65 -9.01 7.65
CA TYR A 190 -5.12 -7.64 7.62
C TYR A 190 -3.69 -7.56 8.17
N LEU A 191 -3.37 -8.44 9.12
CA LEU A 191 -2.04 -8.57 9.73
C LEU A 191 -1.35 -9.85 9.27
N VAL A 192 -0.04 -9.90 9.49
CA VAL A 192 0.78 -11.07 9.17
C VAL A 192 1.62 -11.40 10.38
N GLU A 193 1.57 -12.66 10.80
CA GLU A 193 2.50 -13.21 11.78
C GLU A 193 3.93 -13.05 11.27
N SER A 194 4.76 -12.39 12.06
CA SER A 194 6.20 -12.34 11.85
C SER A 194 6.82 -13.55 12.52
N GLY A 195 7.81 -14.17 11.85
CA GLY A 195 8.60 -15.21 12.49
C GLY A 195 9.13 -14.74 13.84
N GLY A 196 8.98 -15.58 14.87
CA GLY A 196 9.35 -15.26 16.26
C GLY A 196 8.18 -15.06 17.23
N GLY A 197 6.94 -15.32 16.82
CA GLY A 197 5.76 -15.18 17.68
C GLY A 197 5.35 -13.73 17.91
N ASP A 198 5.71 -12.84 16.99
CA ASP A 198 5.26 -11.44 16.97
C ASP A 198 4.33 -11.24 15.77
N ILE A 199 3.28 -10.43 15.92
CA ILE A 199 2.43 -9.96 14.84
C ILE A 199 2.92 -8.59 14.37
N ARG A 200 3.13 -8.43 13.06
CA ARG A 200 3.60 -7.17 12.47
C ARG A 200 2.42 -6.31 12.05
N VAL A 201 2.26 -5.16 12.71
CA VAL A 201 1.27 -4.14 12.34
C VAL A 201 1.93 -3.12 11.41
N ARG A 202 1.33 -2.88 10.25
CA ARG A 202 1.84 -1.91 9.27
C ARG A 202 0.86 -0.76 9.13
N PHE A 203 1.41 0.46 9.22
CA PHE A 203 0.71 1.69 8.88
C PHE A 203 1.36 2.34 7.66
N VAL A 204 0.52 2.88 6.79
CA VAL A 204 0.93 3.54 5.54
C VAL A 204 0.20 4.86 5.42
N ARG A 205 0.93 5.94 5.16
CA ARG A 205 0.32 7.23 4.80
C ARG A 205 0.37 7.40 3.28
N GLU A 206 -0.78 7.67 2.67
CA GLU A 206 -0.86 7.97 1.24
C GLU A 206 -0.73 9.48 0.96
N SER A 207 -0.66 9.84 -0.32
CA SER A 207 -0.52 11.23 -0.77
C SER A 207 -1.74 12.09 -0.47
N ASP A 208 -2.90 11.49 -0.24
CA ASP A 208 -4.14 12.15 0.18
C ASP A 208 -4.12 12.57 1.66
N GLY A 209 -3.09 12.18 2.41
CA GLY A 209 -2.97 12.45 3.85
C GLY A 209 -3.71 11.43 4.73
N CYS A 210 -4.37 10.43 4.14
CA CYS A 210 -5.00 9.34 4.88
C CYS A 210 -3.94 8.36 5.38
N VAL A 211 -4.14 7.86 6.59
CA VAL A 211 -3.35 6.79 7.19
C VAL A 211 -4.18 5.52 7.17
N TYR A 212 -3.59 4.47 6.63
CA TYR A 212 -4.17 3.14 6.51
C TYR A 212 -3.39 2.16 7.36
N MET A 213 -4.09 1.17 7.91
CA MET A 213 -3.50 0.01 8.57
C MET A 213 -3.76 -1.24 7.73
N GLY A 214 -2.74 -2.08 7.52
CA GLY A 214 -2.93 -3.36 6.83
C GLY A 214 -1.70 -3.84 6.07
N ARG A 215 -1.83 -5.03 5.47
CA ARG A 215 -0.74 -5.72 4.77
C ARG A 215 -0.35 -5.03 3.46
N GLY A 216 -1.34 -4.61 2.67
CA GLY A 216 -1.19 -4.19 1.28
C GLY A 216 -2.26 -3.19 0.84
N ILE A 217 -2.30 -2.93 -0.48
CA ILE A 217 -3.27 -1.99 -1.09
C ILE A 217 -4.66 -2.63 -1.15
N ASP A 218 -4.69 -3.95 -1.33
CA ASP A 218 -5.87 -4.81 -1.40
C ASP A 218 -6.57 -5.00 -0.05
N LYS A 219 -5.79 -4.95 1.05
CA LYS A 219 -6.29 -5.28 2.38
C LYS A 219 -5.80 -4.28 3.43
N ARG A 220 -6.55 -3.18 3.54
CA ARG A 220 -6.26 -2.06 4.43
C ARG A 220 -7.52 -1.40 4.97
N ILE A 221 -7.40 -0.85 6.17
CA ILE A 221 -8.46 -0.14 6.90
C ILE A 221 -8.01 1.32 7.07
N PRO A 222 -8.81 2.31 6.65
CA PRO A 222 -8.51 3.71 6.95
C PRO A 222 -8.70 3.98 8.44
N ILE A 223 -7.71 4.58 9.09
CA ILE A 223 -7.75 4.82 10.55
C ILE A 223 -7.76 6.30 10.93
N GLY A 224 -7.30 7.18 10.04
CA GLY A 224 -7.26 8.61 10.31
C GLY A 224 -6.63 9.42 9.19
N THR A 225 -6.56 10.73 9.40
CA THR A 225 -5.98 11.69 8.46
C THR A 225 -4.94 12.55 9.17
N VAL A 226 -3.94 12.98 8.42
CA VAL A 226 -2.83 13.82 8.90
C VAL A 226 -2.76 15.03 7.99
N SER A 227 -2.88 16.23 8.57
CA SER A 227 -2.84 17.48 7.81
C SER A 227 -1.54 17.61 7.02
N ALA A 228 -1.66 18.11 5.79
CA ALA A 228 -0.56 18.18 4.83
C ALA A 228 0.53 19.18 5.24
#